data_AF-A0A4R6EWC5-F1
#
_entry.id   AF-A0A4R6EWC5-F1
#
_cell.length_a   1.000
_cell.length_b   1.000
_cell.length_c   1.000
_cell.angle_alpha   90.00
_cell.angle_beta   90.00
_cell.angle_gamma   90.00
#
_symmetry.space_group_name_H-M   'P 1'
#
loop_
_entity.id
_entity.type
_entity.pdbx_description
1 polymer ?
#
loop_
_entity_poly.entity_id
_entity_poly.type
_entity_poly.pdbx_seq_one_letter_code
_entity_poly.pdbx_strand_id
1 'polypeptide(L)' 'MSRILRNRITGELFRHSTLGDQVSAEARRRGEPWAANAATYARRAEAWYGSRPCRGDDLCVVFDEVFREA' A
#
# COMPACT_ATOMS: atom_id res chain seq x y z
N MET A 1 11.73 0.04 14.15
CA MET A 1 10.44 0.66 13.76
C MET A 1 9.33 0.22 14.71
N SER A 2 8.78 1.16 15.50
CA SER A 2 7.81 0.88 16.57
C SER A 2 6.49 0.26 16.10
N ARG A 3 6.04 -0.77 16.83
CA ARG A 3 4.80 -1.54 16.62
C ARG A 3 3.51 -0.70 16.61
N ILE A 4 3.54 0.47 17.27
CA ILE A 4 2.42 1.41 17.39
C ILE A 4 2.09 2.09 16.04
N LEU A 5 3.10 2.39 15.23
CA LEU A 5 2.89 2.96 13.89
C LEU A 5 2.24 1.94 12.94
N ARG A 6 2.62 0.66 13.07
CA ARG A 6 2.08 -0.44 12.26
C ARG A 6 0.58 -0.60 12.43
N ASN A 7 0.08 -0.52 13.67
CA ASN A 7 -1.35 -0.74 13.98
C ASN A 7 -2.25 0.42 13.52
N ARG A 8 -1.71 1.65 13.47
CA ARG A 8 -2.45 2.83 12.98
C ARG A 8 -2.55 2.84 11.46
N ILE A 9 -1.49 2.43 10.77
CA ILE A 9 -1.46 2.25 9.31
C ILE A 9 -2.48 1.19 8.88
N THR A 10 -2.62 0.09 9.62
CA THR A 10 -3.60 -0.95 9.28
C THR A 10 -5.03 -0.41 9.39
N GLY A 11 -5.36 0.30 10.47
CA GLY A 11 -6.70 0.85 10.76
C GLY A 11 -7.31 1.74 9.66
N GLU A 12 -6.55 2.69 9.13
CA GLU A 12 -7.03 3.59 8.06
C GLU A 12 -7.10 2.89 6.70
N LEU A 13 -6.16 1.98 6.41
CA LEU A 13 -6.15 1.23 5.16
C LEU A 13 -7.27 0.19 5.05
N PHE A 14 -7.97 -0.11 6.15
CA PHE A 14 -9.17 -0.97 6.13
C PHE A 14 -10.42 -0.28 5.55
N ARG A 15 -10.41 1.05 5.35
CA ARG A 15 -11.49 1.76 4.64
C ARG A 15 -11.37 1.67 3.11
N HIS A 16 -10.26 1.12 2.63
CA HIS A 16 -9.98 0.99 1.20
C HIS A 16 -10.48 -0.35 0.67
N SER A 17 -11.27 -0.28 -0.40
CA SER A 17 -12.05 -1.40 -0.93
C SER A 17 -11.20 -2.40 -1.71
N THR A 18 -10.04 -1.97 -2.22
CA THR A 18 -9.12 -2.81 -2.99
C THR A 18 -7.68 -2.67 -2.55
N LEU A 19 -6.84 -3.63 -2.95
CA LEU A 19 -5.40 -3.56 -2.76
C LEU A 19 -4.80 -2.31 -3.43
N GLY A 20 -5.31 -1.93 -4.60
CA GLY A 20 -4.89 -0.72 -5.30
C GLY A 20 -5.14 0.53 -4.47
N ASP A 21 -6.30 0.63 -3.82
CA ASP A 21 -6.60 1.75 -2.92
C ASP A 21 -5.65 1.78 -1.71
N GLN A 22 -5.33 0.62 -1.12
CA GLN A 22 -4.39 0.53 0.01
C GLN A 22 -2.97 0.99 -0.38
N VAL A 23 -2.52 0.59 -1.56
CA VAL A 23 -1.20 0.96 -2.11
C VAL A 23 -1.17 2.44 -2.49
N SER A 24 -2.23 2.96 -3.10
CA SER A 24 -2.34 4.38 -3.44
C SER A 24 -2.34 5.27 -2.19
N ALA A 25 -3.03 4.84 -1.13
CA ALA A 25 -3.02 5.53 0.15
C ALA A 25 -1.64 5.52 0.81
N GLU A 26 -0.94 4.39 0.80
CA GLU A 26 0.44 4.31 1.32
C GLU A 26 1.40 5.17 0.48
N ALA A 27 1.27 5.18 -0.84
CA ALA A 27 2.08 6.03 -1.72
C ALA A 27 1.88 7.51 -1.39
N ARG A 28 0.63 7.96 -1.22
CA ARG A 28 0.31 9.33 -0.80
C ARG A 28 0.82 9.64 0.61
N ARG A 29 0.77 8.68 1.53
CA ARG A 29 1.31 8.82 2.90
C ARG A 29 2.82 9.02 2.90
N ARG A 30 3.54 8.40 1.97
CA ARG A 30 5.00 8.54 1.80
C ARG A 30 5.39 9.88 1.16
N GLY A 31 4.49 10.52 0.42
CA GLY A 31 4.75 11.79 -0.25
C GLY A 31 5.50 11.62 -1.58
N GLU A 32 6.08 12.70 -2.10
CA GLU A 32 6.85 12.66 -3.35
C GLU A 32 8.15 11.84 -3.19
N PRO A 33 8.59 11.07 -4.22
CA PRO A 33 8.00 10.93 -5.56
C PRO A 33 6.90 9.85 -5.67
N TRP A 34 6.59 9.17 -4.56
CA TRP A 34 5.65 8.05 -4.57
C TRP A 34 4.22 8.50 -4.82
N ALA A 35 3.82 9.65 -4.27
CA ALA A 35 2.50 10.23 -4.43
C ALA A 35 2.17 10.54 -5.91
N ALA A 36 3.13 11.04 -6.69
CA ALA A 36 2.97 11.26 -8.14
C ALA A 36 2.68 9.97 -8.91
N ASN A 37 3.23 8.84 -8.45
CA ASN A 37 3.09 7.53 -9.09
C ASN A 37 2.08 6.59 -8.39
N ALA A 38 1.29 7.11 -7.45
CA ALA A 38 0.38 6.31 -6.62
C ALA A 38 -0.59 5.44 -7.46
N ALA A 39 -1.12 5.98 -8.55
CA ALA A 39 -2.00 5.24 -9.47
C ALA A 39 -1.26 4.10 -10.21
N THR A 40 0.01 4.32 -10.55
CA THR A 40 0.86 3.31 -11.20
C THR A 40 1.13 2.15 -10.25
N TYR A 41 1.50 2.45 -8.99
CA TYR A 41 1.72 1.43 -7.96
C TYR A 41 0.44 0.65 -7.64
N ALA A 42 -0.71 1.33 -7.57
CA ALA A 42 -2.00 0.70 -7.34
C ALA A 42 -2.33 -0.34 -8.42
N ARG A 43 -2.22 0.03 -9.71
CA ARG A 43 -2.45 -0.90 -10.83
C ARG A 43 -1.46 -2.06 -10.83
N ARG A 44 -0.20 -1.79 -10.51
CA ARG A 44 0.84 -2.83 -10.41
C ARG A 44 0.52 -3.84 -9.32
N ALA A 45 0.13 -3.36 -8.14
CA ALA A 45 -0.24 -4.24 -7.03
C ALA A 45 -1.45 -5.12 -7.38
N GLU A 46 -2.49 -4.56 -8.00
CA GLU A 46 -3.65 -5.34 -8.43
C GLU A 46 -3.31 -6.33 -9.56
N ALA A 47 -2.35 -6.01 -10.43
CA ALA A 47 -1.88 -6.93 -11.45
C ALA A 47 -1.06 -8.09 -10.86
N TRP A 48 -0.29 -7.85 -9.80
CA TRP A 48 0.59 -8.86 -9.19
C TRP A 48 -0.13 -9.77 -8.19
N TYR A 49 -1.01 -9.21 -7.35
CA TYR A 49 -1.64 -9.94 -6.24
C TYR A 49 -3.17 -9.99 -6.35
N GLY A 50 -3.76 -9.36 -7.37
CA GLY A 50 -5.19 -9.21 -7.52
C GLY A 50 -5.76 -8.02 -6.73
N SER A 51 -7.06 -7.78 -6.89
CA SER A 51 -7.76 -6.63 -6.32
C SER A 51 -8.24 -6.82 -4.87
N ARG A 52 -8.04 -8.01 -4.28
CA ARG A 52 -8.45 -8.28 -2.89
C ARG A 52 -7.56 -7.53 -1.91
N PRO A 53 -8.12 -6.79 -0.93
CA PRO A 53 -7.32 -6.08 0.06
C PRO A 53 -6.50 -7.04 0.91
N CYS A 54 -5.23 -6.71 1.16
CA CYS A 54 -4.34 -7.47 2.03
C CYS A 54 -4.38 -6.91 3.45
N ARG A 55 -3.91 -7.70 4.43
CA ARG A 55 -3.94 -7.34 5.85
C ARG A 55 -2.61 -7.65 6.52
N GLY A 56 -2.30 -6.89 7.57
CA GLY A 56 -1.18 -7.19 8.45
C GLY A 56 0.15 -7.28 7.70
N ASP A 57 0.87 -8.39 7.93
CA ASP A 57 2.22 -8.59 7.40
C ASP A 57 2.24 -8.80 5.87
N ASP A 58 1.20 -9.39 5.27
CA ASP A 58 1.09 -9.55 3.80
C ASP A 58 1.09 -8.18 3.10
N LEU A 59 0.41 -7.20 3.70
CA LEU A 59 0.34 -5.85 3.16
C LEU A 59 1.71 -5.16 3.23
N CYS A 60 2.51 -5.43 4.27
CA CYS A 60 3.88 -4.93 4.34
C CYS A 60 4.76 -5.52 3.23
N VAL A 61 4.61 -6.81 2.91
CA VAL A 61 5.36 -7.44 1.81
C VAL A 61 4.97 -6.83 0.46
N VAL A 62 3.67 -6.67 0.19
CA VAL A 62 3.19 -6.03 -1.04
C VAL A 62 3.74 -4.61 -1.17
N PHE A 63 3.73 -3.82 -0.11
CA PHE A 63 4.32 -2.48 -0.16
C PHE A 63 5.82 -2.51 -0.42
N ASP A 64 6.56 -3.39 0.23
CA ASP A 64 8.00 -3.50 0.01
C ASP A 64 8.29 -3.86 -1.46
N GLU A 65 7.59 -4.85 -2.02
CA GLU A 65 7.78 -5.27 -3.42
C GLU A 65 7.33 -4.21 -4.44
N VAL A 66 6.17 -3.59 -4.24
CA VAL A 66 5.62 -2.59 -5.19
C VAL A 66 6.45 -1.30 -5.21
N PHE A 67 6.99 -0.87 -4.06
CA PHE A 67 7.77 0.37 -3.95
C PHE A 67 9.28 0.17 -4.10
N ARG A 68 9.81 -1.06 -4.18
CA ARG A 68 11.26 -1.31 -4.34
C ARG A 68 11.79 -0.97 -5.72
N GLU A 69 10.94 -1.00 -6.74
CA GLU A 69 11.30 -0.62 -8.13
C GLU A 69 10.94 0.85 -8.47
N ALA A 70 10.83 1.70 -7.44
CA ALA A 70 10.52 3.13 -7.57
C ALA A 70 11.79 4.00 -7.69
#